data_AF-X1GAI9-F1
#
_entry.id   AF-X1GAI9-F1
#
_cell.length_a   1.000
_cell.length_b   1.000
_cell.length_c   1.000
_cell.angle_alpha   90.00
_cell.angle_beta   90.00
_cell.angle_gamma   90.00
#
_symmetry.space_group_name_H-M   'P 1'
#
loop_
_entity.id
_entity.type
_entity.pdbx_description
1 polymer ?
#
loop_
_entity_poly.entity_id
_entity_poly.type
_entity_poly.pdbx_seq_one_letter_code
_entity_poly.pdbx_strand_id
1 'polypeptide(L)'
;GLKFHIGTHSMSGIERGLRLKKEAWQFVDLLAKMLGYHFCQGVKVCIEISTTICDAGLIPDLEREIIAVAGTGRGADTVCLIKPAPTSNFKNLRVKAILAKPL
;
A
#
# COMPACT_ATOMS: atom_id res chain seq x y z
N GLY A 1 -13.06 -19.03 -5.78
CA GLY A 1 -12.89 -18.95 -4.31
C GLY A 1 -12.13 -17.69 -3.94
N LEU A 2 -12.03 -17.38 -2.64
CA LEU A 2 -11.22 -16.27 -2.15
C LEU A 2 -9.73 -16.56 -2.37
N LYS A 3 -8.96 -15.59 -2.87
CA LYS A 3 -7.51 -15.70 -3.04
C LYS A 3 -6.81 -15.16 -1.80
N PHE A 4 -5.79 -15.88 -1.32
CA PHE A 4 -4.94 -15.43 -0.22
C PHE A 4 -3.54 -15.14 -0.76
N HIS A 5 -2.93 -14.08 -0.23
CA HIS A 5 -1.56 -13.71 -0.56
C HIS A 5 -0.79 -13.39 0.70
N ILE A 6 0.42 -13.93 0.80
CA ILE A 6 1.39 -13.63 1.86
C ILE A 6 2.68 -13.29 1.13
N GLY A 7 3.25 -12.14 1.46
CA GLY A 7 4.44 -11.63 0.78
C GLY A 7 5.02 -10.43 1.49
N THR A 8 6.09 -9.88 0.92
CA THR A 8 6.77 -8.70 1.46
C THR A 8 5.91 -7.46 1.28
N HIS A 9 5.86 -6.62 2.30
CA HIS A 9 5.25 -5.29 2.24
C HIS A 9 6.03 -4.40 1.25
N SER A 10 5.40 -4.06 0.13
CA SER A 10 6.01 -3.32 -0.98
C SER A 10 6.55 -1.94 -0.59
N MET A 11 5.90 -1.26 0.35
CA MET A 11 6.33 0.06 0.85
C MET A 11 7.27 -0.03 2.06
N SER A 12 8.06 -1.09 2.14
CA SER A 12 9.10 -1.23 3.15
C SER A 12 10.20 -2.19 2.71
N GLY A 13 9.92 -3.50 2.67
CA GLY A 13 10.86 -4.52 2.24
C GLY A 13 12.23 -4.41 2.93
N ILE A 14 13.28 -4.36 2.11
CA ILE A 14 14.68 -4.30 2.56
C ILE A 14 14.95 -3.04 3.40
N GLU A 15 14.35 -1.89 3.04
CA GLU A 15 14.60 -0.61 3.72
C GLU A 15 14.21 -0.65 5.19
N ARG A 16 13.16 -1.41 5.55
CA ARG A 16 12.77 -1.60 6.96
C ARG A 16 13.85 -2.33 7.75
N GLY A 17 14.51 -3.33 7.15
CA GLY A 17 15.60 -4.07 7.80
C GLY A 17 16.80 -3.18 8.08
N LEU A 18 17.13 -2.30 7.13
CA LEU A 18 18.22 -1.31 7.26
C LEU A 18 17.89 -0.27 8.36
N ARG A 19 16.70 0.33 8.32
CA ARG A 19 16.29 1.31 9.34
C ARG A 19 16.34 0.75 10.76
N LEU A 20 15.86 -0.48 10.98
CA LEU A 20 15.87 -1.09 12.32
C LEU A 20 17.28 -1.29 12.87
N LYS A 21 18.29 -1.41 12.00
CA LYS A 21 19.71 -1.50 12.36
C LYS A 21 20.38 -0.12 12.60
N LYS A 22 19.58 0.93 12.78
CA LYS A 22 20.00 2.33 13.00
C LYS A 22 20.64 3.00 11.77
N GLU A 23 20.28 2.56 10.57
CA GLU A 23 20.64 3.27 9.33
C GLU A 23 19.62 4.35 8.97
N ALA A 24 19.97 5.21 8.01
CA ALA A 24 19.12 6.32 7.57
C ALA A 24 17.82 5.85 6.92
N TRP A 25 16.74 6.63 7.11
CA TRP A 25 15.49 6.44 6.36
C TRP A 25 15.76 6.54 4.86
N GLN A 26 15.40 5.48 4.14
CA GLN A 26 15.46 5.44 2.69
C GLN A 26 14.10 5.86 2.10
N PHE A 27 14.06 6.05 0.79
CA PHE A 27 12.97 6.75 0.14
C PHE A 27 11.61 6.05 0.29
N VAL A 28 11.56 4.72 0.15
CA VAL A 28 10.29 3.97 0.19
C VAL A 28 9.67 4.00 1.59
N ASP A 29 10.48 3.80 2.64
CA ASP A 29 10.03 3.83 4.03
C ASP A 29 9.66 5.27 4.47
N LEU A 30 10.41 6.27 4.01
CA LEU A 30 10.06 7.68 4.22
C LEU A 30 8.71 8.03 3.56
N LEU A 31 8.50 7.61 2.31
CA LEU A 31 7.24 7.80 1.59
C LEU A 31 6.07 7.13 2.34
N ALA A 32 6.26 5.89 2.80
CA ALA A 32 5.28 5.18 3.61
C ALA A 32 4.94 5.95 4.90
N LYS A 33 5.96 6.47 5.58
CA LYS A 33 5.78 7.24 6.80
C LYS A 33 5.03 8.55 6.55
N MET A 34 5.37 9.27 5.48
CA MET A 34 4.70 10.51 5.08
C MET A 34 3.22 10.28 4.77
N LEU A 35 2.89 9.26 3.98
CA LEU A 35 1.50 8.90 3.67
C LEU A 35 0.72 8.54 4.93
N GLY A 36 1.32 7.73 5.79
CA GLY A 36 0.73 7.30 7.05
C GLY A 36 0.50 8.43 8.05
N TYR A 37 1.35 9.46 8.03
CA TYR A 37 1.27 10.63 8.90
C TYR A 37 0.26 11.66 8.40
N HIS A 38 0.26 11.94 7.09
CA HIS A 38 -0.57 13.01 6.50
C HIS A 38 -2.01 12.59 6.15
N PHE A 39 -2.28 11.29 5.93
CA PHE A 39 -3.62 10.81 5.59
C PHE A 39 -4.22 9.96 6.72
N CYS A 40 -3.61 8.79 6.93
CA CYS A 40 -3.76 7.84 8.04
C CYS A 40 -2.94 6.59 7.68
N GLN A 41 -2.69 5.70 8.65
CA GLN A 41 -1.97 4.44 8.36
C GLN A 41 -2.70 3.57 7.34
N GLY A 42 -4.03 3.52 7.41
CA GLY A 42 -4.83 2.75 6.46
C GLY A 42 -4.65 3.18 5.01
N VAL A 43 -4.53 4.48 4.69
CA VAL A 43 -4.30 4.95 3.32
C VAL A 43 -2.97 4.43 2.78
N LYS A 44 -1.90 4.47 3.59
CA LYS A 44 -0.62 3.86 3.23
C LYS A 44 -0.81 2.37 2.92
N VAL A 45 -1.48 1.66 3.82
CA VAL A 45 -1.67 0.20 3.68
C VAL A 45 -2.51 -0.13 2.44
N CYS A 46 -3.55 0.63 2.12
CA CYS A 46 -4.31 0.47 0.87
C CYS A 46 -3.40 0.55 -0.36
N ILE A 47 -2.50 1.54 -0.43
CA ILE A 47 -1.54 1.68 -1.53
C ILE A 47 -0.56 0.49 -1.57
N GLU A 48 -0.02 0.12 -0.41
CA GLU A 48 0.94 -0.97 -0.25
C GLU A 48 0.36 -2.31 -0.71
N ILE A 49 -0.84 -2.69 -0.24
CA ILE A 49 -1.46 -3.96 -0.63
C ILE A 49 -1.85 -3.97 -2.10
N SER A 50 -2.32 -2.85 -2.66
CA SER A 50 -2.71 -2.75 -4.07
C SER A 50 -1.55 -3.01 -5.02
N THR A 51 -0.36 -2.46 -4.72
CA THR A 51 0.83 -2.72 -5.55
C THR A 51 1.41 -4.11 -5.27
N THR A 52 1.38 -4.60 -4.02
CA THR A 52 1.84 -5.96 -3.68
C THR A 52 1.04 -7.05 -4.40
N ILE A 53 -0.29 -6.97 -4.42
CA ILE A 53 -1.11 -7.98 -5.13
C ILE A 53 -1.02 -7.84 -6.66
N CYS A 54 -0.67 -6.64 -7.16
CA CYS A 54 -0.38 -6.41 -8.57
C CYS A 54 0.89 -7.16 -8.97
N ASP A 55 1.97 -7.03 -8.19
CA ASP A 55 3.22 -7.76 -8.42
C ASP A 55 3.01 -9.28 -8.31
N ALA A 56 2.09 -9.72 -7.44
CA ALA A 56 1.72 -11.13 -7.31
C ALA A 56 0.86 -11.68 -8.46
N GLY A 57 0.47 -10.85 -9.44
CA GLY A 57 -0.37 -11.27 -10.57
C GLY A 57 -1.80 -11.65 -10.17
N LEU A 58 -2.29 -11.16 -9.04
CA LEU A 58 -3.60 -11.56 -8.51
C LEU A 58 -4.77 -10.69 -9.00
N ILE A 59 -4.46 -9.50 -9.52
CA ILE A 59 -5.42 -8.60 -10.16
C ILE A 59 -5.60 -9.03 -11.62
N PRO A 60 -6.79 -9.48 -12.04
CA PRO A 60 -7.00 -10.02 -13.40
C PRO A 60 -6.96 -8.97 -14.51
N ASP A 61 -7.34 -7.73 -14.21
CA ASP A 61 -7.47 -6.63 -15.17
C ASP A 61 -6.95 -5.34 -14.52
N LEU A 62 -5.77 -4.89 -14.97
CA LEU A 62 -5.12 -3.67 -14.47
C LEU A 62 -5.72 -2.40 -15.06
N GLU A 63 -6.64 -2.50 -16.04
CA GLU A 63 -7.34 -1.34 -16.54
C GLU A 63 -8.48 -0.88 -15.63
N ARG A 64 -8.96 -1.75 -14.74
CA ARG A 64 -10.02 -1.44 -13.78
C ARG A 64 -9.49 -0.88 -12.47
N GLU A 65 -10.27 0.00 -11.86
CA GLU A 65 -10.07 0.36 -10.46
C GLU A 65 -10.45 -0.80 -9.52
N ILE A 66 -9.78 -0.83 -8.37
CA ILE A 66 -10.06 -1.75 -7.27
C ILE A 66 -10.44 -0.98 -6.01
N ILE A 67 -11.27 -1.62 -5.17
CA ILE A 67 -11.50 -1.18 -3.80
C ILE A 67 -10.44 -1.82 -2.91
N ALA A 68 -9.65 -1.01 -2.24
CA ALA A 68 -8.67 -1.44 -1.24
C ALA A 68 -9.18 -1.09 0.16
N VAL A 69 -9.24 -2.08 1.04
CA VAL A 69 -9.68 -1.93 2.44
C VAL A 69 -8.50 -2.23 3.37
N ALA A 70 -8.25 -1.33 4.32
CA ALA A 70 -7.16 -1.46 5.29
C ALA A 70 -7.52 -0.80 6.63
N GLY A 71 -6.61 -0.85 7.60
CA GLY A 71 -6.83 -0.31 8.95
C GLY A 71 -5.57 0.23 9.63
N THR A 72 -5.77 0.89 10.78
CA THR A 72 -4.71 1.39 11.65
C THR A 72 -4.53 0.48 12.87
N GLY A 73 -3.38 -0.17 12.98
CA GLY A 73 -3.06 -1.07 14.11
C GLY A 73 -3.81 -2.40 14.07
N ARG A 74 -5.15 -2.39 14.05
CA ARG A 74 -6.02 -3.56 13.92
C ARG A 74 -7.34 -3.23 13.22
N GLY A 75 -8.00 -4.25 12.68
CA GLY A 75 -9.28 -4.10 11.99
C GLY A 75 -9.15 -3.37 10.65
N ALA A 76 -10.25 -2.76 10.21
CA ALA A 76 -10.31 -1.96 9.00
C ALA A 76 -11.06 -0.65 9.28
N ASP A 77 -10.43 0.47 8.93
CA ASP A 77 -10.95 1.83 9.15
C ASP A 77 -10.82 2.73 7.91
N THR A 78 -10.20 2.23 6.84
CA THR A 78 -9.86 2.99 5.64
C THR A 78 -10.25 2.22 4.39
N VAL A 79 -10.90 2.91 3.44
CA VAL A 79 -11.30 2.38 2.15
C VAL A 79 -10.87 3.35 1.04
N CYS A 80 -10.15 2.85 0.05
CA CYS A 80 -9.68 3.64 -1.10
C CYS A 80 -10.13 3.00 -2.42
N LEU A 81 -10.48 3.83 -3.41
CA LEU A 81 -10.59 3.43 -4.81
C LEU A 81 -9.24 3.67 -5.48
N ILE A 82 -8.63 2.63 -6.06
CA ILE A 82 -7.25 2.67 -6.56
C ILE A 82 -7.18 2.12 -8.00
N LYS A 83 -6.50 2.83 -8.91
CA LYS A 83 -5.95 2.23 -10.14
C LYS A 83 -4.59 1.62 -9.77
N PRO A 84 -4.47 0.28 -9.69
CA PRO A 84 -3.27 -0.38 -9.21
C PRO A 84 -2.15 -0.30 -10.26
N ALA A 85 -0.90 -0.42 -9.80
CA ALA A 85 0.26 -0.58 -10.66
C ALA A 85 1.31 -1.43 -9.93
N PRO A 86 2.17 -2.16 -10.67
CA PRO A 86 3.27 -2.92 -10.06
C PRO A 86 4.31 -1.97 -9.46
N THR A 87 5.12 -2.45 -8.53
CA THR A 87 6.13 -1.62 -7.85
C THR A 87 7.16 -1.06 -8.82
N SER A 88 7.52 -1.81 -9.86
CA SER A 88 8.40 -1.39 -10.96
C SER A 88 7.88 -0.18 -11.73
N ASN A 89 6.58 0.12 -11.64
CA ASN A 89 5.94 1.26 -12.29
C ASN A 89 5.04 2.03 -11.31
N PHE A 90 5.47 2.13 -10.04
CA PHE A 90 4.71 2.73 -8.94
C PHE A 90 4.18 4.14 -9.26
N LYS A 91 4.91 4.90 -10.09
CA LYS A 91 4.50 6.22 -10.58
C LYS A 91 3.16 6.23 -11.33
N ASN A 92 2.65 5.07 -11.78
CA ASN A 92 1.38 4.94 -12.48
C ASN A 92 0.22 4.57 -11.53
N LEU A 93 0.50 4.19 -10.28
CA LEU A 93 -0.53 3.95 -9.27
C LEU A 93 -1.29 5.25 -8.98
N ARG A 94 -2.62 5.18 -8.93
CA ARG A 94 -3.45 6.36 -8.60
C ARG A 94 -4.47 6.00 -7.54
N VAL A 95 -4.46 6.73 -6.42
CA VAL A 95 -5.60 6.78 -5.51
C VAL A 95 -6.64 7.71 -6.13
N LYS A 96 -7.76 7.15 -6.58
CA LYS A 96 -8.84 7.88 -7.24
C LYS A 96 -9.78 8.56 -6.26
N ALA A 97 -10.04 7.90 -5.13
CA ALA A 97 -10.84 8.44 -4.05
C ALA A 97 -10.47 7.76 -2.72
N ILE A 98 -10.60 8.50 -1.62
CA ILE A 98 -10.63 7.96 -0.25
C ILE A 98 -12.10 7.95 0.17
N LEU A 99 -12.69 6.76 0.29
CA LEU A 99 -14.11 6.58 0.57
C LEU A 99 -14.41 6.63 2.07
N ALA A 100 -13.46 6.17 2.89
CA ALA A 100 -13.50 6.27 4.35
C ALA A 100 -12.07 6.35 4.89
N LYS A 101 -11.84 7.14 5.94
CA LYS A 101 -10.62 7.14 6.75
C LYS A 101 -10.90 7.74 8.14
N PRO A 102 -10.08 7.42 9.17
CA PRO A 102 -10.04 8.20 10.40
C PRO A 102 -9.65 9.66 10.12
N LEU A 103 -10.20 10.62 10.88
CA LEU A 103 -9.88 12.05 10.77
C LEU A 103 -8.60 12.40 11.53
#